data_AF-A0A519PL16-F1
#
_entry.id   AF-A0A519PL16-F1
#
_cell.length_a   1.000
_cell.length_b   1.000
_cell.length_c   1.000
_cell.angle_alpha   90.00
_cell.angle_beta   90.00
_cell.angle_gamma   90.00
#
_symmetry.space_group_name_H-M   'P 1'
#
loop_
_entity.id
_entity.type
_entity.pdbx_description
1 polymer ?
#
loop_
_entity_poly.entity_id
_entity_poly.type
_entity_poly.pdbx_seq_one_letter_code
_entity_poly.pdbx_strand_id
1 'polypeptide(L)' 'VPSVAALDLSGLDLTTAQLSILLDVDAGVWAEEAALIPDFYHQFGDRLPTALWDQHAALVARLDDAGAASMAAE' A
#
# COMPACT_ATOMS: atom_id res chain seq x y z
N VAL A 1 -4.28 6.11 -4.78
CA VAL A 1 -5.57 6.08 -4.04
C VAL A 1 -6.42 7.24 -4.50
N PRO A 2 -7.76 7.10 -4.64
CA PRO A 2 -8.62 8.22 -5.02
C PRO A 2 -8.59 9.33 -3.97
N SER A 3 -8.68 10.59 -4.40
CA SER A 3 -9.00 11.68 -3.48
C SER A 3 -10.46 11.55 -3.00
N VAL A 4 -10.79 12.13 -1.84
CA VAL A 4 -12.18 12.19 -1.34
C VAL A 4 -13.13 12.76 -2.40
N ALA A 5 -12.70 13.79 -3.13
CA ALA A 5 -13.51 14.43 -4.18
C ALA A 5 -13.78 13.55 -5.41
N ALA A 6 -13.07 12.43 -5.55
CA ALA A 6 -13.27 11.48 -6.66
C ALA A 6 -14.32 10.40 -6.32
N LEU A 7 -14.86 10.40 -5.10
CA LEU A 7 -15.83 9.42 -4.63
C LEU A 7 -17.25 10.01 -4.61
N ASP A 8 -18.21 9.26 -5.12
CA ASP A 8 -19.63 9.53 -4.87
C ASP A 8 -20.00 8.95 -3.49
N LEU A 9 -20.31 9.83 -2.55
CA LEU A 9 -20.68 9.49 -1.17
C LEU A 9 -22.17 9.70 -0.91
N SER A 10 -22.99 9.89 -1.96
CA SER A 10 -24.42 10.13 -1.81
C SER A 10 -25.10 8.97 -1.05
N GLY A 11 -25.87 9.33 -0.02
CA GLY A 11 -26.56 8.37 0.84
C GLY A 11 -25.70 7.73 1.93
N LEU A 12 -24.43 8.11 2.07
CA LEU A 12 -23.55 7.65 3.15
C LEU A 12 -23.34 8.75 4.20
N ASP A 13 -23.58 8.42 5.47
CA ASP A 13 -23.27 9.30 6.60
C ASP A 13 -21.89 8.94 7.17
N LEU A 14 -20.84 9.43 6.51
CA LEU A 14 -19.46 9.23 6.90
C LEU A 14 -18.85 10.54 7.38
N THR A 15 -18.20 10.49 8.54
CA THR A 15 -17.40 11.60 9.05
C THR A 15 -16.10 11.74 8.28
N THR A 16 -15.51 12.94 8.29
CA THR A 16 -14.17 13.19 7.70
C THR A 16 -13.11 12.25 8.28
N ALA A 17 -13.17 11.95 9.58
CA ALA A 17 -12.24 11.03 10.22
C ALA A 17 -12.36 9.60 9.67
N GLN A 18 -13.58 9.10 9.48
CA GLN A 18 -13.80 7.78 8.88
C GLN A 18 -13.29 7.72 7.44
N LEU A 19 -13.54 8.76 6.63
CA LEU A 19 -13.03 8.84 5.26
C LEU A 19 -11.50 8.91 5.22
N SER A 20 -10.88 9.67 6.14
CA SER A 20 -9.43 9.73 6.25
C SER A 20 -8.83 8.36 6.51
N ILE A 21 -9.40 7.60 7.46
CA ILE A 21 -8.93 6.25 7.79
C ILE A 21 -9.10 5.30 6.60
N LEU A 22 -10.26 5.33 5.92
CA LEU A 22 -10.54 4.44 4.80
C LEU A 22 -9.62 4.66 3.59
N LEU A 23 -9.12 5.87 3.41
CA LEU A 23 -8.28 6.27 2.28
C LEU A 23 -6.80 6.36 2.65
N ASP A 24 -6.46 6.05 3.90
CA ASP A 24 -5.09 6.12 4.37
C ASP A 24 -4.22 5.02 3.76
N VAL A 25 -2.95 5.36 3.53
CA VAL A 25 -1.91 4.43 3.09
C VAL A 25 -0.66 4.69 3.92
N ASP A 26 -0.61 4.04 5.08
CA ASP A 26 0.55 4.08 5.96
C ASP A 26 1.71 3.27 5.34
N ALA A 27 2.77 3.96 4.92
CA ALA A 27 3.91 3.34 4.27
C ALA A 27 4.64 2.32 5.18
N GLY A 28 4.65 2.53 6.49
CA GLY A 28 5.28 1.63 7.45
C GLY A 28 4.50 0.32 7.59
N VAL A 29 3.19 0.42 7.79
CA VAL A 29 2.30 -0.77 7.84
C VAL A 29 2.35 -1.54 6.52
N TRP A 30 2.32 -0.84 5.39
CA TRP A 30 2.44 -1.49 4.08
C TRP A 30 3.82 -2.13 3.85
N ALA A 31 4.90 -1.59 4.41
CA ALA A 31 6.22 -2.20 4.34
C ALA A 31 6.28 -3.51 5.15
N GLU A 32 5.67 -3.54 6.35
CA GLU A 32 5.53 -4.75 7.15
C GLU A 32 4.75 -5.83 6.39
N GLU A 33 3.62 -5.48 5.76
CA GLU A 33 2.83 -6.40 4.93
C GLU A 33 3.61 -6.87 3.68
N ALA A 34 4.32 -5.96 3.00
CA ALA A 34 5.12 -6.30 1.83
C ALA A 34 6.25 -7.30 2.18
N ALA A 35 6.78 -7.27 3.40
CA ALA A 35 7.79 -8.22 3.87
C ALA A 35 7.27 -9.65 4.02
N LEU A 36 5.94 -9.86 4.10
CA LEU A 36 5.32 -11.19 4.19
C LEU A 36 5.12 -11.86 2.81
N ILE A 37 5.13 -11.08 1.73
CA ILE A 37 4.87 -11.55 0.36
C ILE A 37 5.91 -12.58 -0.13
N PRO A 38 7.24 -12.42 0.08
CA PRO A 38 8.24 -13.38 -0.38
C PRO A 38 7.99 -14.81 0.12
N ASP A 39 7.62 -14.97 1.39
CA ASP A 39 7.33 -16.29 1.98
C ASP A 39 6.13 -16.96 1.30
N PHE A 40 5.10 -16.18 0.95
CA PHE A 40 3.97 -16.68 0.16
C PHE A 40 4.40 -17.04 -1.27
N TYR A 41 5.21 -16.21 -1.91
CA TYR A 41 5.72 -16.44 -3.27
C TYR A 41 6.59 -17.69 -3.38
N HIS A 42 7.40 -17.99 -2.36
CA HIS A 42 8.24 -19.19 -2.34
C HIS A 42 7.42 -20.50 -2.42
N GLN A 43 6.15 -20.51 -2.02
CA GLN A 43 5.27 -21.69 -2.14
C GLN A 43 5.03 -22.12 -3.59
N PHE A 44 5.21 -21.22 -4.55
CA PHE A 44 4.99 -21.49 -5.98
C PHE A 44 6.25 -21.98 -6.69
N GLY A 45 7.43 -21.80 -6.09
CA GLY A 45 8.74 -22.16 -6.66
C GLY A 45 8.95 -21.56 -8.06
N ASP A 46 9.51 -22.37 -8.96
CA ASP A 46 9.88 -21.94 -10.32
C ASP A 46 8.69 -21.59 -11.23
N ARG A 47 7.45 -21.86 -10.79
CA ARG A 47 6.25 -21.54 -11.57
C ARG A 47 5.81 -20.09 -11.39
N LEU A 48 6.32 -19.38 -10.39
CA LEU A 48 5.96 -17.98 -10.18
C LEU A 48 6.65 -17.10 -11.23
N PRO A 49 5.90 -16.30 -12.01
CA PRO A 49 6.50 -15.42 -13.00
C PRO A 49 7.47 -14.41 -12.36
N THR A 50 8.66 -14.23 -12.95
CA THR A 50 9.64 -13.22 -12.53
C THR A 50 9.04 -11.82 -12.43
N ALA A 51 8.09 -11.48 -13.32
CA ALA A 51 7.40 -10.20 -13.29
C ALA A 51 6.71 -9.90 -11.95
N LEU A 52 6.26 -10.92 -11.19
CA LEU A 52 5.67 -10.71 -9.86
C LEU A 52 6.71 -10.37 -8.80
N TRP A 53 7.91 -10.95 -8.90
CA TRP A 53 9.05 -10.56 -8.06
C TRP A 53 9.51 -9.14 -8.38
N ASP A 54 9.54 -8.77 -9.67
CA ASP A 54 9.88 -7.41 -10.08
C ASP A 54 8.86 -6.39 -9.55
N GLN A 55 7.56 -6.71 -9.55
CA GLN A 55 6.54 -5.87 -8.94
C GLN A 55 6.68 -5.77 -7.42
N HIS A 56 7.07 -6.84 -6.73
CA HIS A 56 7.35 -6.82 -5.30
C HIS A 56 8.52 -5.89 -4.97
N ALA A 57 9.64 -6.02 -5.69
CA ALA A 57 10.79 -5.14 -5.52
C ALA A 57 10.44 -3.66 -5.80
N ALA A 58 9.66 -3.40 -6.85
CA ALA A 58 9.19 -2.05 -7.17
C ALA A 58 8.21 -1.49 -6.12
N LEU A 59 7.42 -2.34 -5.48
CA LEU A 59 6.56 -1.94 -4.36
C LEU A 59 7.42 -1.52 -3.15
N VAL A 60 8.37 -2.37 -2.73
CA VAL A 60 9.26 -2.08 -1.60
C VAL A 60 10.00 -0.76 -1.80
N ALA A 61 10.57 -0.53 -2.99
CA ALA A 61 11.25 0.73 -3.29
C ALA A 61 10.34 1.96 -3.14
N ARG A 62 9.08 1.89 -3.63
CA ARG A 62 8.11 2.99 -3.46
C ARG A 62 7.71 3.22 -2.00
N LEU A 63 7.65 2.16 -1.19
CA LEU A 63 7.32 2.25 0.23
C LEU A 63 8.47 2.85 1.02
N ASP A 64 9.72 2.49 0.71
CA ASP A 64 10.91 3.08 1.33
C ASP A 64 10.98 4.59 1.03
N ASP A 65 10.77 4.99 -0.23
CA ASP A 65 10.72 6.39 -0.65
C ASP A 65 9.58 7.16 0.06
N ALA A 66 8.39 6.55 0.16
CA ALA A 66 7.22 7.17 0.80
C ALA A 66 7.41 7.30 2.33
N GLY A 67 8.00 6.30 2.98
CA GLY A 67 8.32 6.33 4.40
C GLY A 67 9.34 7.41 4.73
N ALA A 68 10.39 7.55 3.90
CA ALA A 68 11.37 8.64 4.03
C ALA A 68 10.73 10.03 3.87
N ALA A 69 9.80 10.19 2.93
CA ALA A 69 9.07 11.44 2.74
C ALA A 69 8.15 11.78 3.94
N SER A 70 7.51 10.76 4.54
CA SER A 70 6.67 10.94 5.73
C SER A 70 7.49 11.40 6.95
N MET A 71 8.65 10.79 7.20
CA MET A 71 9.54 11.20 8.31
C MET A 71 10.15 12.60 8.12
N ALA A 72 10.32 13.06 6.87
CA ALA A 72 10.83 14.40 6.58
C ALA A 72 9.76 15.49 6.66
N ALA A 73 8.47 15.11 6.69
CA ALA A 73 7.34 16.02 6.78
C ALA A 73 6.82 16.23 8.22
N GLU A 74 7.24 15.39 9.17
CA GLU A 74 7.10 15.58 10.63
C GLU A 74 8.20 16.46 11.22
#